data_AF-A0A535A8N8-F1
#
_entry.id   AF-A0A535A8N8-F1
#
_cell.length_a   1.000
_cell.length_b   1.000
_cell.length_c   1.000
_cell.angle_alpha   90.00
_cell.angle_beta   90.00
_cell.angle_gamma   90.00
#
_symmetry.space_group_name_H-M   'P 1'
#
loop_
_entity.id
_entity.type
_entity.pdbx_description
1 polymer ?
#
loop_
_entity_poly.entity_id
_entity_poly.type
_entity_poly.pdbx_seq_one_letter_code
_entity_poly.pdbx_strand_id
1 'polypeptide(L)'
;ALGSPPWFLAHYAALPWNVPERRNFAGSLASRLLVYLMKCVPVTRGGDRGAVAGVLGRLVYLLDRGEAVLVFPEGGRSRSGRVDVENATYGVGRVIGDLPECRVLCVYLRGEYQDGFSDLPARGERFHVRLAALRPTSEQKGMRRARDLAQQVVRTLAQLEQGHFQARTGPLR
;
A
#
# COMPACT_ATOMS: atom_id res chain seq x y z
N ALA A 1 5.65 -9.05 -1.87
CA ALA A 1 5.94 -9.73 -3.15
C ALA A 1 6.47 -11.13 -2.80
N LEU A 2 5.91 -12.19 -3.40
CA LEU A 2 6.13 -13.59 -2.97
C LEU A 2 7.16 -14.37 -3.82
N GLY A 3 7.88 -13.69 -4.72
CA GLY A 3 8.90 -14.31 -5.59
C GLY A 3 10.26 -14.51 -4.91
N SER A 4 11.07 -15.42 -5.45
CA SER A 4 12.47 -15.54 -5.03
C SER A 4 13.32 -14.40 -5.63
N PRO A 5 14.42 -13.97 -4.98
CA PRO A 5 15.27 -12.91 -5.50
C PRO A 5 15.75 -13.11 -6.95
N PRO A 6 16.16 -14.32 -7.40
CA PRO A 6 16.54 -14.56 -8.79
C PRO A 6 15.38 -14.36 -9.77
N TRP A 7 14.16 -14.70 -9.37
CA TRP A 7 12.97 -14.52 -10.19
C TRP A 7 12.67 -13.03 -10.39
N PHE A 8 12.88 -12.19 -9.37
CA PHE A 8 12.73 -10.73 -9.49
C PHE A 8 13.83 -10.07 -10.33
N LEU A 9 15.03 -10.64 -10.40
CA LEU A 9 16.06 -10.17 -11.34
C LEU A 9 15.64 -10.43 -12.79
N ALA A 10 15.04 -11.58 -13.06
CA ALA A 10 14.51 -11.93 -14.39
C ALA A 10 13.19 -11.19 -14.73
N HIS A 11 12.35 -10.92 -13.73
CA HIS A 11 11.05 -10.25 -13.87
C HIS A 11 11.04 -8.91 -13.13
N TYR A 12 12.00 -8.05 -13.45
CA TYR A 12 12.17 -6.77 -12.77
C TYR A 12 10.90 -5.89 -12.87
N ALA A 13 10.12 -6.00 -13.95
CA ALA A 13 8.82 -5.33 -14.11
C ALA A 13 7.78 -5.76 -13.05
N ALA A 14 7.87 -6.99 -12.51
CA ALA A 14 6.94 -7.50 -11.50
C ALA A 14 7.23 -6.98 -10.08
N LEU A 15 8.36 -6.30 -9.86
CA LEU A 15 8.61 -5.56 -8.62
C LEU A 15 7.76 -4.29 -8.61
N PRO A 16 6.83 -4.12 -7.65
CA PRO A 16 6.09 -2.89 -7.53
C PRO A 16 6.97 -1.78 -6.95
N TRP A 17 6.71 -0.55 -7.36
CA TRP A 17 7.33 0.62 -6.80
C TRP A 17 6.82 0.86 -5.38
N ASN A 18 7.71 0.88 -4.39
CA ASN A 18 7.38 1.09 -2.99
C ASN A 18 7.59 2.55 -2.59
N VAL A 19 6.89 3.01 -1.55
CA VAL A 19 6.97 4.40 -1.08
C VAL A 19 7.50 4.47 0.36
N PRO A 20 8.82 4.26 0.60
CA PRO A 20 9.37 4.27 1.95
C PRO A 20 9.53 5.68 2.51
N GLU A 21 9.59 5.78 3.84
CA GLU A 21 9.90 7.01 4.55
C GLU A 21 11.38 7.40 4.33
N ARG A 22 11.62 8.63 3.86
CA ARG A 22 12.96 9.14 3.50
C ARG A 22 13.92 9.13 4.69
N ARG A 23 13.42 9.39 5.91
CA ARG A 23 14.22 9.39 7.15
C ARG A 23 14.80 8.01 7.49
N ASN A 24 14.16 6.92 7.07
CA ASN A 24 14.60 5.57 7.43
C ASN A 24 15.57 4.95 6.41
N PHE A 25 15.58 5.40 5.15
CA PHE A 25 16.29 4.71 4.06
C PHE A 25 17.21 5.59 3.18
N ALA A 26 17.13 6.93 3.25
CA ALA A 26 17.78 7.83 2.27
C ALA A 26 18.81 8.81 2.86
N GLY A 27 19.60 8.35 3.84
CA GLY A 27 20.65 9.12 4.50
C GLY A 27 21.88 9.44 3.63
N SER A 28 22.21 8.61 2.62
CA SER A 28 23.38 8.80 1.74
C SER A 28 23.06 8.67 0.25
N LEU A 29 23.92 9.18 -0.64
CA LEU A 29 23.76 9.07 -2.11
C LEU A 29 23.75 7.61 -2.59
N ALA A 30 24.61 6.76 -2.03
CA ALA A 30 24.63 5.34 -2.30
C ALA A 30 23.33 4.65 -1.85
N SER A 31 22.79 5.00 -0.68
CA SER A 31 21.52 4.44 -0.21
C SER A 31 20.34 4.89 -1.07
N ARG A 32 20.37 6.12 -1.62
CA ARG A 32 19.37 6.61 -2.58
C ARG A 32 19.39 5.84 -3.90
N LEU A 33 20.58 5.56 -4.43
CA LEU A 33 20.74 4.77 -5.66
C LEU A 33 20.22 3.35 -5.44
N LEU A 34 20.53 2.75 -4.30
CA LEU A 34 20.12 1.38 -3.94
C LEU A 34 18.61 1.30 -3.69
N VAL A 35 18.03 2.31 -3.02
CA VAL A 35 16.57 2.47 -2.85
C VAL A 35 15.88 2.60 -4.20
N TYR A 36 16.40 3.41 -5.13
CA TYR A 36 15.84 3.55 -6.47
C TYR A 36 15.96 2.25 -7.29
N LEU A 37 17.10 1.54 -7.23
CA LEU A 37 17.31 0.23 -7.86
C LEU A 37 16.38 -0.85 -7.28
N MET A 38 15.98 -0.72 -6.01
CA MET A 38 14.96 -1.54 -5.37
C MET A 38 13.53 -1.06 -5.64
N LYS A 39 13.35 -0.19 -6.64
CA LYS A 39 12.10 0.47 -7.03
C LYS A 39 11.40 1.17 -5.88
N CYS A 40 12.12 1.99 -5.12
CA CYS A 40 11.53 2.78 -4.05
C CYS A 40 11.51 4.27 -4.41
N VAL A 41 10.35 4.92 -4.23
CA VAL A 41 10.18 6.36 -4.38
C VAL A 41 10.03 6.96 -2.97
N PRO A 42 11.10 7.51 -2.38
CA PRO A 42 11.06 7.96 -0.99
C PRO A 42 10.15 9.16 -0.80
N VAL A 43 9.29 9.12 0.23
CA VAL A 43 8.43 10.23 0.69
C VAL A 43 8.88 10.68 2.05
N THR A 44 8.83 11.98 2.32
CA THR A 44 9.00 12.53 3.67
C THR A 44 7.62 12.73 4.29
N ARG A 45 7.24 11.95 5.31
CA ARG A 45 6.00 12.16 6.09
C ARG A 45 6.06 13.50 6.80
N GLY A 46 4.97 14.27 6.71
CA GLY A 46 4.91 15.64 7.24
C GLY A 46 5.87 16.61 6.54
N GLY A 47 6.46 16.21 5.41
CA GLY A 47 7.27 17.09 4.58
C GLY A 47 6.45 18.16 3.87
N ASP A 48 7.13 19.11 3.25
CA ASP A 48 6.50 20.19 2.50
C ASP A 48 5.49 19.65 1.46
N ARG A 49 4.37 20.39 1.29
CA ARG A 49 3.27 20.00 0.39
C ARG A 49 3.77 19.83 -1.06
N GLY A 50 4.74 20.65 -1.48
CA GLY A 50 5.36 20.54 -2.80
C GLY A 50 6.15 19.24 -2.97
N ALA A 51 6.92 18.84 -1.94
CA ALA A 51 7.70 17.60 -1.98
C ALA A 51 6.80 16.36 -2.06
N VAL A 52 5.69 16.34 -1.31
CA VAL A 52 4.71 15.24 -1.38
C VAL A 52 4.02 15.22 -2.75
N ALA A 53 3.57 16.37 -3.25
CA ALA A 53 2.95 16.46 -4.58
C ALA A 53 3.88 15.97 -5.70
N GLY A 54 5.17 16.33 -5.64
CA GLY A 54 6.17 15.86 -6.61
C GLY A 54 6.45 14.35 -6.54
N VAL A 55 6.23 13.69 -5.40
CA VAL A 55 6.27 12.23 -5.33
C VAL A 55 5.00 11.62 -5.91
N LEU A 56 3.82 12.14 -5.55
CA LEU A 56 2.55 11.65 -6.09
C LEU A 56 2.52 11.75 -7.62
N GLY A 57 3.00 12.85 -8.20
CA GLY A 57 3.12 13.01 -9.65
C GLY A 57 4.05 11.97 -10.31
N ARG A 58 5.13 11.57 -9.62
CA ARG A 58 6.00 10.47 -10.09
C ARG A 58 5.30 9.12 -10.03
N LEU A 59 4.48 8.87 -9.01
CA LEU A 59 3.69 7.63 -8.92
C LEU A 59 2.65 7.56 -10.04
N VAL A 60 1.95 8.68 -10.32
CA VAL A 60 1.01 8.78 -11.45
C VAL A 60 1.72 8.48 -12.77
N TYR A 61 2.87 9.09 -13.01
CA TYR A 61 3.67 8.86 -14.21
C TYR A 61 4.14 7.40 -14.38
N LEU A 62 4.54 6.74 -13.29
CA LEU A 62 4.93 5.32 -13.31
C LEU A 62 3.73 4.42 -13.63
N LEU A 63 2.59 4.65 -12.97
CA LEU A 63 1.36 3.89 -13.19
C LEU A 63 0.82 4.07 -14.63
N ASP A 64 0.90 5.28 -15.18
CA ASP A 64 0.50 5.57 -16.57
C ASP A 64 1.34 4.81 -17.60
N ARG A 65 2.60 4.48 -17.25
CA ARG A 65 3.49 3.62 -18.05
C ARG A 65 3.27 2.12 -17.88
N GLY A 66 2.29 1.71 -17.08
CA GLY A 66 1.98 0.31 -16.82
C GLY A 66 2.82 -0.33 -15.73
N GLU A 67 3.60 0.44 -14.96
CA GLU A 67 4.28 -0.08 -13.76
C GLU A 67 3.27 -0.27 -12.61
N ALA A 68 3.58 -1.15 -11.67
CA ALA A 68 2.78 -1.33 -10.45
C ALA A 68 3.36 -0.49 -9.30
N VAL A 69 2.51 0.07 -8.44
CA VAL A 69 2.92 0.79 -7.22
C VAL A 69 2.31 0.12 -6.00
N LEU A 70 3.11 -0.14 -4.97
CA LEU A 70 2.67 -0.61 -3.67
C LEU A 70 2.64 0.56 -2.67
N VAL A 71 1.44 0.84 -2.16
CA VAL A 71 1.21 1.92 -1.18
C VAL A 71 0.46 1.36 0.03
N PHE A 72 0.86 1.81 1.22
CA PHE A 72 0.14 1.56 2.47
C PHE A 72 -0.75 2.77 2.77
N PRO A 73 -2.08 2.66 2.65
CA PRO A 73 -2.99 3.81 2.78
C PRO A 73 -3.01 4.39 4.20
N GLU A 74 -2.69 3.59 5.20
CA GLU A 74 -2.58 4.01 6.61
C GLU A 74 -1.31 4.84 6.88
N GLY A 75 -0.35 4.86 5.94
CA GLY A 75 0.90 5.59 6.13
C GLY A 75 1.74 5.08 7.31
N GLY A 76 1.49 3.87 7.81
CA GLY A 76 2.13 3.32 8.99
C GLY A 76 1.76 1.86 9.23
N ARG A 77 2.32 1.27 10.29
CA ARG A 77 1.87 -0.02 10.81
C ARG A 77 0.70 0.25 11.77
N SER A 78 -0.40 -0.47 11.63
CA SER A 78 -1.52 -0.41 12.57
C SER A 78 -1.06 -0.76 13.99
N ARG A 79 -1.41 0.09 14.96
CA ARG A 79 -1.09 -0.10 16.39
C ARG A 79 -2.09 -1.00 17.10
N SER A 80 -3.33 -1.01 16.66
CA SER A 80 -4.37 -1.91 17.16
C SER A 80 -4.33 -3.28 16.47
N GLY A 81 -3.57 -3.42 15.38
CA GLY A 81 -3.64 -4.59 14.51
C GLY A 81 -4.95 -4.66 13.72
N ARG A 82 -5.71 -3.55 13.64
CA ARG A 82 -6.94 -3.45 12.84
C ARG A 82 -6.77 -2.42 11.72
N VAL A 83 -7.49 -2.60 10.63
CA VAL A 83 -7.54 -1.62 9.53
C VAL A 83 -8.17 -0.32 10.04
N ASP A 84 -7.47 0.79 9.90
CA ASP A 84 -7.96 2.12 10.29
C ASP A 84 -8.71 2.78 9.13
N VAL A 85 -10.04 2.76 9.22
CA VAL A 85 -10.94 3.28 8.18
C VAL A 85 -11.03 4.81 8.17
N GLU A 86 -10.71 5.45 9.29
CA GLU A 86 -10.89 6.90 9.47
C GLU A 86 -9.67 7.69 9.00
N ASN A 87 -8.47 7.13 9.16
CA ASN A 87 -7.20 7.80 8.89
C ASN A 87 -6.57 7.48 7.52
N ALA A 88 -7.38 7.18 6.50
CA ALA A 88 -6.89 6.96 5.15
C ALA A 88 -6.11 8.17 4.61
N THR A 89 -4.86 7.94 4.16
CA THR A 89 -4.01 9.01 3.61
C THR A 89 -4.56 9.51 2.28
N TYR A 90 -4.82 10.81 2.17
CA TYR A 90 -5.35 11.46 0.96
C TYR A 90 -4.48 11.28 -0.30
N GLY A 91 -3.18 10.99 -0.14
CA GLY A 91 -2.24 10.81 -1.24
C GLY A 91 -2.63 9.66 -2.19
N VAL A 92 -3.14 8.55 -1.64
CA VAL A 92 -3.59 7.39 -2.44
C VAL A 92 -4.74 7.80 -3.35
N GLY A 93 -5.72 8.51 -2.79
CA GLY A 93 -6.88 8.96 -3.55
C GLY A 93 -6.58 10.02 -4.61
N ARG A 94 -5.54 10.84 -4.42
CA ARG A 94 -5.06 11.76 -5.46
C ARG A 94 -4.47 10.99 -6.65
N VAL A 95 -3.60 10.01 -6.37
CA VAL A 95 -2.99 9.18 -7.43
C VAL A 95 -4.06 8.45 -8.24
N ILE A 96 -5.06 7.87 -7.58
CA ILE A 96 -6.19 7.22 -8.25
C ILE A 96 -7.02 8.23 -9.05
N GLY A 97 -7.29 9.41 -8.49
CA GLY A 97 -8.10 10.44 -9.14
C GLY A 97 -7.46 11.00 -10.41
N ASP A 98 -6.14 11.04 -10.47
CA ASP A 98 -5.41 11.53 -11.64
C ASP A 98 -5.29 10.48 -12.76
N LEU A 99 -5.77 9.25 -12.53
CA LEU A 99 -5.70 8.12 -13.46
C LEU A 99 -7.10 7.55 -13.74
N PRO A 100 -7.73 7.87 -14.90
CA PRO A 100 -9.13 7.54 -15.17
C PRO A 100 -9.47 6.03 -15.23
N GLU A 101 -8.48 5.14 -15.37
CA GLU A 101 -8.65 3.68 -15.40
C GLU A 101 -7.82 2.94 -14.34
N CYS A 102 -7.53 3.60 -13.21
CA CYS A 102 -6.69 3.03 -12.17
C CYS A 102 -7.32 1.77 -11.56
N ARG A 103 -6.64 0.62 -11.68
CA ARG A 103 -6.99 -0.61 -10.97
C ARG A 103 -6.22 -0.68 -9.67
N VAL A 104 -6.93 -0.92 -8.58
CA VAL A 104 -6.33 -1.10 -7.25
C VAL A 104 -6.47 -2.56 -6.85
N LEU A 105 -5.37 -3.19 -6.44
CA LEU A 105 -5.37 -4.50 -5.82
C LEU A 105 -5.20 -4.32 -4.30
N CYS A 106 -6.27 -4.50 -3.55
CA CYS A 106 -6.23 -4.54 -2.10
C CYS A 106 -5.68 -5.89 -1.63
N VAL A 107 -4.62 -5.83 -0.82
CA VAL A 107 -3.96 -6.99 -0.23
C VAL A 107 -4.09 -6.89 1.29
N TYR A 108 -4.86 -7.79 1.89
CA TYR A 108 -4.91 -7.97 3.33
C TYR A 108 -4.00 -9.14 3.72
N LEU A 109 -3.12 -8.91 4.70
CA LEU A 109 -2.13 -9.88 5.19
C LEU A 109 -2.21 -9.93 6.72
N ARG A 110 -2.36 -11.13 7.29
CA ARG A 110 -2.45 -11.33 8.74
C ARG A 110 -1.73 -12.61 9.17
N GLY A 111 -0.95 -12.55 10.25
CA GLY A 111 -0.40 -13.75 10.89
C GLY A 111 -1.46 -14.53 11.67
N GLU A 112 -1.41 -15.86 11.63
CA GLU A 112 -2.33 -16.77 12.33
C GLU A 112 -2.46 -16.47 13.84
N TYR A 113 -1.35 -16.11 14.46
CA TYR A 113 -1.25 -15.85 15.91
C TYR A 113 -1.02 -14.38 16.22
N GLN A 114 -1.17 -13.52 15.22
CA GLN A 114 -1.05 -12.09 15.42
C GLN A 114 -2.37 -11.56 15.99
N ASP A 115 -2.38 -11.19 17.28
CA ASP A 115 -3.54 -10.56 17.93
C ASP A 115 -3.45 -9.03 17.96
N GLY A 116 -2.24 -8.46 17.81
CA GLY A 116 -2.02 -7.02 17.87
C GLY A 116 -0.76 -6.56 17.14
N PHE A 117 -0.20 -5.44 17.58
CA PHE A 117 1.05 -4.89 17.05
C PHE A 117 2.24 -5.81 17.35
N SER A 118 3.03 -6.12 16.33
CA SER A 118 4.30 -6.82 16.46
C SER A 118 5.34 -6.23 15.51
N ASP A 119 6.62 -6.26 15.89
CA ASP A 119 7.70 -5.74 15.05
C ASP A 119 8.21 -6.75 14.03
N LEU A 120 8.16 -8.04 14.40
CA LEU A 120 8.55 -9.17 13.58
C LEU A 120 7.51 -10.28 13.70
N PRO A 121 7.29 -11.05 12.63
CA PRO A 121 6.44 -12.24 12.70
C PRO A 121 7.10 -13.34 13.53
N ALA A 122 6.27 -14.19 14.14
CA ALA A 122 6.77 -15.34 14.87
C ALA A 122 7.47 -16.32 13.92
N ARG A 123 8.50 -17.02 14.41
CA ARG A 123 9.25 -17.97 13.58
C ARG A 123 8.34 -19.14 13.22
N GLY A 124 8.17 -19.41 11.93
CA GLY A 124 7.25 -20.45 11.43
C GLY A 124 5.78 -20.03 11.37
N GLU A 125 5.49 -18.72 11.53
CA GLU A 125 4.13 -18.19 11.46
C GLU A 125 3.50 -18.39 10.08
N ARG A 126 2.25 -18.84 10.09
CA ARG A 126 1.42 -18.93 8.88
C ARG A 126 0.75 -17.61 8.64
N PHE A 127 0.81 -17.13 7.40
CA PHE A 127 0.14 -15.91 6.99
C PHE A 127 -1.09 -16.21 6.16
N HIS A 128 -2.18 -15.53 6.50
CA HIS A 128 -3.40 -15.47 5.72
C HIS A 128 -3.34 -14.27 4.79
N VAL A 129 -3.50 -14.53 3.50
CA VAL A 129 -3.57 -13.49 2.48
C VAL A 129 -4.96 -13.48 1.88
N ARG A 130 -5.58 -12.29 1.82
CA ARG A 130 -6.83 -12.07 1.10
C ARG A 130 -6.65 -10.92 0.13
N LEU A 131 -7.25 -11.07 -1.05
CA LEU A 131 -7.07 -10.16 -2.18
C LEU A 131 -8.43 -9.72 -2.70
N ALA A 132 -8.55 -8.45 -3.07
CA ALA A 132 -9.66 -7.94 -3.86
C ALA A 132 -9.17 -6.89 -4.84
N ALA A 133 -9.66 -6.95 -6.07
CA ALA A 133 -9.42 -5.91 -7.07
C ALA A 133 -10.63 -4.99 -7.15
N LEU A 134 -10.38 -3.68 -7.25
CA LEU A 134 -11.41 -2.68 -7.47
C LEU A 134 -10.95 -1.61 -8.49
N ARG A 135 -11.93 -0.94 -9.10
CA ARG A 135 -11.73 0.26 -9.91
C ARG A 135 -12.47 1.40 -9.19
N PRO A 136 -11.77 2.18 -8.34
CA PRO A 136 -12.44 3.22 -7.57
C PRO A 136 -12.88 4.35 -8.50
N THR A 137 -14.15 4.74 -8.40
CA THR A 137 -14.74 5.84 -9.18
C THR A 137 -15.42 6.83 -8.25
N SER A 138 -15.37 8.11 -8.56
CA SER A 138 -15.98 9.15 -7.73
C SER A 138 -16.50 10.29 -8.61
N GLU A 139 -17.74 10.71 -8.36
CA GLU A 139 -18.37 11.89 -8.99
C GLU A 139 -17.97 13.21 -8.31
N GLN A 140 -17.28 13.12 -7.17
CA GLN A 140 -16.83 14.29 -6.40
C GLN A 140 -15.68 15.00 -7.12
N LYS A 141 -15.41 16.25 -6.72
CA LYS A 141 -14.31 17.07 -7.26
C LYS A 141 -13.27 17.41 -6.20
N GLY A 142 -12.04 17.68 -6.65
CA GLY A 142 -10.93 18.14 -5.81
C GLY A 142 -10.63 17.22 -4.63
N MET A 143 -10.46 17.80 -3.43
CA MET A 143 -10.07 17.06 -2.23
C MET A 143 -11.13 16.03 -1.79
N ARG A 144 -12.41 16.30 -2.03
CA ARG A 144 -13.50 15.35 -1.73
C ARG A 144 -13.39 14.09 -2.58
N ARG A 145 -13.03 14.24 -3.86
CA ARG A 145 -12.74 13.12 -4.77
C ARG A 145 -11.62 12.24 -4.23
N ALA A 146 -10.49 12.85 -3.86
CA ALA A 146 -9.36 12.11 -3.30
C ALA A 146 -9.75 11.39 -2.00
N ARG A 147 -10.52 12.02 -1.12
CA ARG A 147 -11.01 11.37 0.11
C ARG A 147 -11.89 10.16 -0.20
N ASP A 148 -12.87 10.32 -1.07
CA ASP A 148 -13.81 9.26 -1.42
C ASP A 148 -13.11 8.05 -2.05
N LEU A 149 -12.21 8.28 -3.02
CA LEU A 149 -11.41 7.23 -3.65
C LEU A 149 -10.53 6.49 -2.63
N ALA A 150 -9.87 7.21 -1.72
CA ALA A 150 -9.08 6.59 -0.66
C ALA A 150 -9.95 5.77 0.32
N GLN A 151 -11.14 6.27 0.65
CA GLN A 151 -12.08 5.57 1.51
C GLN A 151 -12.60 4.27 0.89
N GLN A 152 -12.85 4.25 -0.43
CA GLN A 152 -13.24 3.01 -1.12
C GLN A 152 -12.18 1.92 -0.94
N VAL A 153 -10.90 2.26 -1.13
CA VAL A 153 -9.77 1.32 -0.94
C VAL A 153 -9.71 0.78 0.49
N VAL A 154 -9.78 1.68 1.48
CA VAL A 154 -9.66 1.27 2.89
C VAL A 154 -10.88 0.49 3.37
N ARG A 155 -12.09 0.83 2.91
CA ARG A 155 -13.30 0.03 3.16
C ARG A 155 -13.16 -1.38 2.60
N THR A 156 -12.61 -1.54 1.40
CA THR A 156 -12.35 -2.87 0.84
C THR A 156 -11.33 -3.64 1.70
N LEU A 157 -10.27 -3.00 2.19
CA LEU A 157 -9.34 -3.65 3.13
C LEU A 157 -10.04 -4.08 4.43
N ALA A 158 -10.91 -3.25 4.98
CA ALA A 158 -11.69 -3.58 6.17
C ALA A 158 -12.68 -4.75 5.92
N GLN A 159 -13.28 -4.84 4.73
CA GLN A 159 -14.12 -5.99 4.35
C GLN A 159 -13.29 -7.28 4.26
N LEU A 160 -12.09 -7.22 3.71
CA LEU A 160 -11.17 -8.37 3.67
C LEU A 160 -10.77 -8.83 5.08
N GLU A 161 -10.53 -7.88 5.98
CA GLU A 161 -10.28 -8.14 7.40
C GLU A 161 -11.48 -8.82 8.07
N GLN A 162 -12.68 -8.27 7.90
CA GLN A 162 -13.91 -8.85 8.46
C GLN A 162 -14.12 -10.28 7.95
N GLY A 163 -13.91 -10.51 6.66
CA GLY A 163 -14.00 -11.85 6.08
C GLY A 163 -12.97 -12.83 6.65
N HIS A 164 -11.77 -12.36 7.02
CA HIS A 164 -10.77 -13.18 7.71
C HIS A 164 -11.27 -13.59 9.11
N PHE A 165 -11.75 -12.64 9.91
CA PHE A 165 -12.26 -12.94 11.25
C PHE A 165 -13.50 -13.84 11.20
N GLN A 166 -14.45 -13.61 10.30
CA GLN A 166 -15.63 -14.46 10.14
C GLN A 166 -15.28 -15.90 9.78
N ALA A 167 -14.30 -16.12 8.89
CA ALA A 167 -13.86 -17.46 8.52
C ALA A 167 -13.17 -18.20 9.67
N ARG A 168 -12.58 -17.46 10.63
CA ARG A 168 -11.98 -18.03 11.85
C ARG A 168 -13.01 -18.38 12.92
N THR A 169 -14.14 -17.66 13.00
CA THR A 169 -15.20 -17.89 13.98
C THR A 169 -16.30 -18.85 13.48
N GLY A 170 -16.33 -19.16 12.18
CA GLY A 170 -17.26 -20.15 11.61
C GLY A 170 -16.98 -21.57 12.11
N PRO A 171 -18.00 -22.43 12.27
CA PRO A 171 -17.78 -23.82 12.66
C PRO A 171 -16.87 -24.50 11.62
N LEU A 172 -15.83 -25.18 12.10
CA LEU A 172 -15.02 -26.09 11.31
C LEU A 172 -15.96 -27.04 10.56
N ARG A 173 -16.00 -26.93 9.23
CA ARG A 173 -16.60 -27.96 8.37
C ARG A 173 -15.60 -29.07 8.17
#